data_AF-A0A1W9U967-F1
#
_entry.id   AF-A0A1W9U967-F1
#
_cell.length_a   1.000
_cell.length_b   1.000
_cell.length_c   1.000
_cell.angle_alpha   90.00
_cell.angle_beta   90.00
_cell.angle_gamma   90.00
#
_symmetry.space_group_name_H-M   'P 1'
#
loop_
_entity.id
_entity.type
_entity.pdbx_description
1 polymer ?
#
loop_
_entity_poly.entity_id
_entity_poly.type
_entity_poly.pdbx_seq_one_letter_code
_entity_poly.pdbx_strand_id
1 'polypeptide(L)'
;MLNLVLINKIWIKQSVYWFIFCLFFGSCFCITSVCAESAQSEKAVLLLHSYHPGLSWTDEITSAITRTFQNSGQPIQLHVEYLDTKRFPNQTQYLEDYFTYKFAQIEFDLVILADNNAYDFVLKHRNDIFFGKPIVFCGVNGFSPSQIEPFDDITGVAETPALVDTLNLIQQLHPQVKEIVIAGTTKGPTGKLNFDQFVSTEPLFPQLKFTYLNNMFMEDLLKQVSGLKQNQVLLVHAAFKDRKGHLLDFTDCAQLLRKASPVHFDPYENF
;
A
#
# COMPACT_ATOMS: atom_id res chain seq x y z
N MET A 1 98.91 -19.22 -2.97
CA MET A 1 98.87 -17.75 -3.11
C MET A 1 97.42 -17.33 -3.10
N LEU A 2 96.98 -16.68 -2.01
CA LEU A 2 95.64 -16.12 -1.85
C LEU A 2 95.46 -14.95 -2.83
N ASN A 3 94.34 -14.91 -3.55
CA ASN A 3 93.86 -13.68 -4.17
C ASN A 3 92.54 -13.27 -3.49
N LEU A 4 92.65 -12.18 -2.70
CA LEU A 4 91.54 -11.44 -2.14
C LEU A 4 90.65 -10.90 -3.26
N VAL A 5 89.36 -11.26 -3.25
CA VAL A 5 88.33 -10.55 -4.00
C VAL A 5 87.95 -9.30 -3.19
N LEU A 6 88.45 -8.15 -3.60
CA LEU A 6 87.99 -6.84 -3.12
C LEU A 6 86.56 -6.60 -3.64
N ILE A 7 85.57 -7.00 -2.85
CA ILE A 7 84.18 -6.58 -3.08
C ILE A 7 84.11 -5.09 -2.75
N ASN A 8 83.79 -4.31 -3.78
CA ASN A 8 83.78 -2.85 -3.75
C ASN A 8 82.71 -2.36 -2.73
N LYS A 9 83.14 -1.79 -1.60
CA LYS A 9 82.29 -1.34 -0.46
C LYS A 9 81.18 -0.34 -0.85
N ILE A 10 81.24 0.23 -2.05
CA ILE A 10 80.29 1.21 -2.57
C ILE A 10 78.97 0.54 -3.01
N TRP A 11 79.03 -0.66 -3.59
CA TRP A 11 77.83 -1.38 -4.06
C TRP A 11 76.97 -1.89 -2.90
N ILE A 12 77.60 -2.42 -1.84
CA ILE A 12 76.88 -2.91 -0.65
C ILE A 12 76.13 -1.78 0.06
N LYS A 13 76.70 -0.56 0.12
CA LYS A 13 76.03 0.58 0.73
C LYS A 13 74.79 1.02 -0.05
N GLN A 14 74.86 1.12 -1.37
CA GLN A 14 73.72 1.55 -2.20
C GLN A 14 72.57 0.52 -2.20
N SER A 15 72.87 -0.78 -2.19
CA SER A 15 71.87 -1.85 -2.09
C SER A 15 71.14 -1.86 -0.73
N VAL A 16 71.83 -1.52 0.36
CA VAL A 16 71.23 -1.42 1.70
C VAL A 16 70.31 -0.20 1.83
N TYR A 17 70.66 0.95 1.23
CA TYR A 17 69.78 2.12 1.23
C TYR A 17 68.50 1.89 0.40
N TRP A 18 68.57 1.17 -0.72
CA TRP A 18 67.37 0.79 -1.48
C TRP A 18 66.49 -0.22 -0.72
N PHE A 19 67.09 -1.17 0.00
CA PHE A 19 66.34 -2.13 0.81
C PHE A 19 65.64 -1.47 2.01
N ILE A 20 66.30 -0.52 2.68
CA ILE A 20 65.72 0.26 3.78
C ILE A 20 64.64 1.23 3.25
N PHE A 21 64.83 1.84 2.08
CA PHE A 21 63.83 2.69 1.43
C PHE A 21 62.57 1.89 1.04
N CYS A 22 62.72 0.67 0.51
CA CYS A 22 61.60 -0.22 0.22
C CYS A 22 60.90 -0.73 1.48
N LEU A 23 61.62 -0.97 2.58
CA LEU A 23 61.02 -1.35 3.87
C LEU A 23 60.25 -0.20 4.53
N PHE A 24 60.69 1.05 4.37
CA PHE A 24 60.02 2.24 4.93
C PHE A 24 58.78 2.67 4.11
N PHE A 25 58.78 2.46 2.78
CA PHE A 25 57.60 2.72 1.94
C PHE A 25 56.62 1.54 1.88
N GLY A 26 57.10 0.30 2.05
CA GLY A 26 56.26 -0.90 2.11
C GLY A 26 55.46 -1.04 3.40
N SER A 27 55.92 -0.45 4.51
CA SER A 27 55.21 -0.50 5.80
C SER A 27 54.14 0.58 5.98
N CYS A 28 54.11 1.62 5.14
CA CYS A 28 53.07 2.66 5.17
C CYS A 28 51.82 2.32 4.33
N PHE A 29 51.84 1.23 3.56
CA PHE A 29 50.71 0.86 2.68
C PHE A 29 49.73 -0.14 3.30
N CYS A 30 49.93 -0.56 4.55
CA CYS A 30 49.16 -1.65 5.17
C CYS A 30 48.32 -1.27 6.40
N ILE A 31 48.07 0.02 6.69
CA ILE A 31 47.25 0.44 7.84
C ILE A 31 46.11 1.40 7.45
N THR A 32 45.63 1.32 6.21
CA THR A 32 44.29 1.85 5.87
C THR A 32 43.38 0.71 5.42
N SER A 33 43.35 -0.38 6.19
CA SER A 33 42.08 -1.10 6.37
C SER A 33 41.19 -0.21 7.23
N VAL A 34 40.71 0.88 6.64
CA VAL A 34 39.43 1.43 7.02
C VAL A 34 38.48 0.26 6.87
N CYS A 35 37.93 -0.21 7.98
CA CYS A 35 36.68 -0.94 7.94
C CYS A 35 35.72 -0.02 7.20
N ALA A 36 35.62 -0.19 5.88
CA ALA A 36 34.44 0.20 5.16
C ALA A 36 33.37 -0.73 5.73
N GLU A 37 32.81 -0.32 6.87
CA GLU A 37 31.47 -0.69 7.26
C GLU A 37 30.68 -0.47 5.98
N SER A 38 30.25 -1.55 5.34
CA SER A 38 29.46 -1.48 4.14
C SER A 38 28.20 -0.74 4.57
N ALA A 39 28.21 0.59 4.41
CA ALA A 39 27.05 1.42 4.62
C ALA A 39 26.02 0.83 3.68
N GLN A 40 25.10 0.07 4.26
CA GLN A 40 24.09 -0.63 3.51
C GLN A 40 23.35 0.46 2.75
N SER A 41 23.44 0.42 1.41
CA SER A 41 22.88 1.46 0.56
C SER A 41 21.42 1.64 0.94
N GLU A 42 21.07 2.87 1.32
CA GLU A 42 19.70 3.22 1.67
C GLU A 42 18.78 2.88 0.49
N LYS A 43 17.68 2.19 0.77
CA LYS A 43 16.70 1.76 -0.22
C LYS A 43 15.57 2.76 -0.31
N ALA A 44 15.33 3.31 -1.48
CA ALA A 44 14.26 4.27 -1.70
C ALA A 44 12.97 3.54 -2.07
N VAL A 45 11.92 3.67 -1.25
CA VAL A 45 10.63 3.03 -1.45
C VAL A 45 9.55 4.09 -1.59
N LEU A 46 8.78 4.06 -2.68
CA LEU A 46 7.59 4.87 -2.84
C LEU A 46 6.38 4.11 -2.28
N LEU A 47 5.60 4.73 -1.40
CA LEU A 47 4.26 4.32 -1.02
C LEU A 47 3.27 5.32 -1.62
N LEU A 48 2.54 4.89 -2.65
CA LEU A 48 1.54 5.70 -3.32
C LEU A 48 0.13 5.27 -2.89
N HIS A 49 -0.57 6.17 -2.22
CA HIS A 49 -1.95 5.98 -1.80
C HIS A 49 -2.95 6.52 -2.80
N SER A 50 -4.05 5.80 -2.96
CA SER A 50 -5.22 6.26 -3.72
C SER A 50 -5.89 7.49 -3.11
N TYR A 51 -5.87 7.63 -1.79
CA TYR A 51 -6.69 8.57 -1.00
C TYR A 51 -5.82 9.47 -0.12
N HIS A 52 -6.41 10.40 0.64
CA HIS A 52 -5.66 11.34 1.49
C HIS A 52 -5.37 10.76 2.88
N PRO A 53 -4.34 11.27 3.58
CA PRO A 53 -4.14 10.98 5.00
C PRO A 53 -5.29 11.53 5.85
N GLY A 54 -5.55 10.89 6.99
CA GLY A 54 -6.67 11.17 7.89
C GLY A 54 -7.88 10.26 7.68
N LEU A 55 -7.83 9.36 6.69
CA LEU A 55 -8.73 8.21 6.59
C LEU A 55 -8.08 7.05 7.34
N SER A 56 -8.83 6.41 8.24
CA SER A 56 -8.33 5.34 9.13
C SER A 56 -7.56 4.28 8.35
N TRP A 57 -8.15 3.73 7.29
CA TRP A 57 -7.52 2.70 6.46
C TRP A 57 -6.24 3.19 5.75
N THR A 58 -6.18 4.45 5.32
CA THR A 58 -4.98 5.03 4.69
C THR A 58 -3.85 5.20 5.71
N ASP A 59 -4.18 5.69 6.89
CA ASP A 59 -3.23 5.93 7.97
C ASP A 59 -2.74 4.61 8.58
N GLU A 60 -3.60 3.60 8.67
CA GLU A 60 -3.26 2.26 9.15
C GLU A 60 -2.31 1.53 8.19
N ILE A 61 -2.55 1.57 6.88
CA ILE A 61 -1.62 1.03 5.88
C ILE A 61 -0.25 1.72 5.99
N THR A 62 -0.23 3.06 6.04
CA THR A 62 1.01 3.83 6.18
C THR A 62 1.77 3.42 7.46
N SER A 63 1.05 3.31 8.58
CA SER A 63 1.63 2.96 9.88
C SER A 63 2.18 1.53 9.89
N ALA A 64 1.46 0.57 9.31
CA ALA A 64 1.88 -0.83 9.23
C ALA A 64 3.14 -0.99 8.38
N ILE A 65 3.21 -0.34 7.21
CA ILE A 65 4.39 -0.36 6.34
C ILE A 65 5.59 0.29 7.04
N THR A 66 5.38 1.48 7.60
CA THR A 66 6.44 2.23 8.31
C THR A 66 7.02 1.40 9.45
N ARG A 67 6.17 0.80 10.29
CA ARG A 67 6.58 -0.06 11.40
C ARG A 67 7.31 -1.31 10.91
N THR A 68 6.86 -1.92 9.83
CA THR A 68 7.49 -3.11 9.24
C THR A 68 8.91 -2.80 8.75
N PHE A 69 9.09 -1.68 8.05
CA PHE A 69 10.41 -1.25 7.60
C PHE A 69 11.34 -0.87 8.75
N GLN A 70 10.85 -0.14 9.77
CA GLN A 70 11.62 0.15 10.98
C GLN A 70 12.09 -1.12 11.69
N ASN A 71 11.21 -2.12 11.82
CA ASN A 71 11.55 -3.38 12.47
C ASN A 71 12.48 -4.29 11.65
N SER A 72 12.60 -4.06 10.33
CA SER A 72 13.47 -4.84 9.46
C SER A 72 14.97 -4.61 9.71
N GLY A 73 15.32 -3.49 10.35
CA GLY A 73 16.71 -3.06 10.54
C GLY A 73 17.42 -2.63 9.25
N GLN A 74 16.71 -2.59 8.11
CA GLN A 74 17.24 -2.13 6.83
C GLN A 74 17.16 -0.59 6.76
N PRO A 75 18.17 0.09 6.19
CA PRO A 75 18.08 1.52 5.91
C PRO A 75 17.13 1.75 4.73
N ILE A 76 15.87 2.10 5.03
CA ILE A 76 14.81 2.33 4.05
C ILE A 76 14.35 3.77 4.14
N GLN A 77 14.46 4.50 3.03
CA GLN A 77 13.86 5.81 2.84
C GLN A 77 12.45 5.64 2.25
N LEU A 78 11.42 5.82 3.09
CA LEU A 78 10.03 5.74 2.64
C LEU A 78 9.54 7.12 2.16
N HIS A 79 9.17 7.21 0.90
CA HIS A 79 8.49 8.35 0.29
C HIS A 79 7.00 8.06 0.25
N VAL A 80 6.18 8.88 0.90
CA VAL A 80 4.72 8.69 0.91
C VAL A 80 4.04 9.76 0.08
N GLU A 81 3.24 9.34 -0.88
CA GLU A 81 2.51 10.21 -1.80
C GLU A 81 1.04 9.81 -1.86
N TYR A 82 0.19 10.78 -2.19
CA TYR A 82 -1.27 10.62 -2.16
C TYR A 82 -1.89 11.15 -3.44
N LEU A 83 -2.69 10.33 -4.12
CA LEU A 83 -3.48 10.74 -5.26
C LEU A 83 -4.75 11.50 -4.86
N ASP A 84 -5.13 11.49 -3.57
CA ASP A 84 -6.28 12.19 -2.97
C ASP A 84 -7.57 12.16 -3.82
N THR A 85 -7.88 11.00 -4.39
CA THR A 85 -8.95 10.87 -5.39
C THR A 85 -10.36 10.92 -4.78
N LYS A 86 -10.50 10.74 -3.47
CA LYS A 86 -11.79 10.91 -2.77
C LYS A 86 -12.19 12.38 -2.62
N ARG A 87 -11.23 13.30 -2.49
CA ARG A 87 -11.50 14.76 -2.48
C ARG A 87 -11.49 15.33 -3.91
N PHE A 88 -10.57 14.86 -4.75
CA PHE A 88 -10.37 15.37 -6.11
C PHE A 88 -10.41 14.23 -7.16
N PRO A 89 -11.59 13.69 -7.48
CA PRO A 89 -11.71 12.49 -8.32
C PRO A 89 -11.19 12.63 -9.74
N ASN A 90 -11.12 13.85 -10.28
CA ASN A 90 -10.73 14.12 -11.67
C ASN A 90 -9.29 14.66 -11.79
N GLN A 91 -8.50 14.64 -10.72
CA GLN A 91 -7.17 15.26 -10.74
C GLN A 91 -6.08 14.39 -11.34
N THR A 92 -6.30 13.07 -11.47
CA THR A 92 -5.28 12.11 -11.91
C THR A 92 -4.67 12.45 -13.27
N GLN A 93 -5.44 13.09 -14.17
CA GLN A 93 -4.94 13.59 -15.45
C GLN A 93 -3.86 14.68 -15.35
N TYR A 94 -3.74 15.37 -14.21
CA TYR A 94 -2.74 16.41 -13.97
C TYR A 94 -1.57 15.91 -13.11
N LEU A 95 -1.67 14.70 -12.57
CA LEU A 95 -0.65 14.15 -11.68
C LEU A 95 0.53 13.52 -12.44
N GLU A 96 0.36 13.22 -13.72
CA GLU A 96 1.43 12.69 -14.58
C GLU A 96 2.62 13.65 -14.65
N ASP A 97 2.41 14.91 -15.06
CA ASP A 97 3.47 15.92 -15.13
C ASP A 97 4.10 16.19 -13.76
N TYR A 98 3.27 16.24 -12.72
CA TYR A 98 3.73 16.45 -11.34
C TYR A 98 4.68 15.35 -10.89
N PHE A 99 4.28 14.09 -11.04
CA PHE A 99 5.10 12.95 -10.61
C PHE A 99 6.30 12.72 -11.52
N THR A 100 6.17 12.97 -12.82
CA THR A 100 7.30 12.94 -13.76
C THR A 100 8.39 13.90 -13.30
N TYR A 101 8.03 15.15 -12.98
CA TYR A 101 8.98 16.14 -12.45
C TYR A 101 9.53 15.74 -11.08
N LYS A 102 8.65 15.35 -10.14
CA LYS A 102 9.03 15.05 -8.76
C LYS A 102 9.95 13.84 -8.64
N PHE A 103 9.72 12.82 -9.47
CA PHE A 103 10.47 11.56 -9.42
C PHE A 103 11.69 11.54 -10.35
N ALA A 104 11.92 12.59 -11.16
CA ALA A 104 13.01 12.66 -12.14
C ALA A 104 14.42 12.49 -11.56
N GLN A 105 14.61 12.66 -10.26
CA GLN A 105 15.90 12.53 -9.57
C GLN A 105 15.88 11.47 -8.47
N ILE A 106 14.84 10.63 -8.43
CA ILE A 106 14.66 9.60 -7.40
C ILE A 106 14.55 8.24 -8.09
N GLU A 107 15.55 7.39 -7.86
CA GLU A 107 15.53 6.01 -8.31
C GLU A 107 14.92 5.13 -7.22
N PHE A 108 13.61 4.86 -7.32
CA PHE A 108 12.96 3.93 -6.40
C PHE A 108 13.43 2.49 -6.64
N ASP A 109 13.73 1.78 -5.55
CA ASP A 109 13.99 0.33 -5.52
C ASP A 109 12.68 -0.48 -5.50
N LEU A 110 11.59 0.12 -4.99
CA LEU A 110 10.27 -0.50 -4.85
C LEU A 110 9.18 0.57 -4.89
N VAL A 111 8.06 0.24 -5.53
CA VAL A 111 6.82 1.02 -5.50
C VAL A 111 5.72 0.20 -4.84
N ILE A 112 5.14 0.72 -3.77
CA ILE A 112 4.01 0.14 -3.06
C ILE A 112 2.75 0.93 -3.40
N LEU A 113 1.69 0.24 -3.77
CA LEU A 113 0.42 0.83 -4.17
C LEU A 113 -0.66 0.46 -3.17
N ALA A 114 -1.38 1.46 -2.66
CA ALA A 114 -2.52 1.26 -1.77
C ALA A 114 -3.83 1.64 -2.48
N ASP A 115 -4.70 0.65 -2.64
CA ASP A 115 -6.01 0.67 -3.29
C ASP A 115 -6.00 0.89 -4.82
N ASN A 116 -7.20 0.74 -5.40
CA ASN A 116 -7.42 0.70 -6.86
C ASN A 116 -6.90 1.91 -7.63
N ASN A 117 -7.06 3.15 -7.13
CA ASN A 117 -6.71 4.33 -7.94
C ASN A 117 -5.20 4.50 -8.07
N ALA A 118 -4.42 4.12 -7.06
CA ALA A 118 -2.95 4.07 -7.13
C ALA A 118 -2.49 2.96 -8.05
N TYR A 119 -3.11 1.79 -7.94
CA TYR A 119 -2.89 0.65 -8.85
C TYR A 119 -3.12 1.04 -10.32
N ASP A 120 -4.30 1.58 -10.64
CA ASP A 120 -4.68 1.98 -11.99
C ASP A 120 -3.77 3.10 -12.53
N PHE A 121 -3.41 4.07 -11.68
CA PHE A 121 -2.51 5.16 -12.07
C PHE A 121 -1.13 4.64 -12.45
N VAL A 122 -0.53 3.78 -11.63
CA VAL A 122 0.81 3.24 -11.91
C VAL A 122 0.82 2.31 -13.10
N LEU A 123 -0.20 1.46 -13.29
CA LEU A 123 -0.29 0.63 -14.49
C LEU A 123 -0.44 1.47 -15.76
N LYS A 124 -1.25 2.53 -15.72
CA LYS A 124 -1.43 3.45 -16.85
C LYS A 124 -0.13 4.16 -17.22
N HIS A 125 0.65 4.63 -16.23
CA HIS A 125 1.88 5.38 -16.43
C HIS A 125 3.14 4.51 -16.25
N ARG A 126 3.00 3.19 -16.41
CA ARG A 126 4.05 2.22 -16.11
C ARG A 126 5.28 2.43 -16.99
N ASN A 127 5.08 2.60 -18.29
CA ASN A 127 6.19 2.72 -19.23
C ASN A 127 6.88 4.08 -19.19
N ASP A 128 6.21 5.10 -18.63
CA ASP A 128 6.69 6.48 -18.66
C ASP A 128 7.34 6.89 -17.33
N ILE A 129 6.71 6.57 -16.19
CA ILE A 129 7.15 7.01 -14.86
C ILE A 129 7.75 5.84 -14.06
N PHE A 130 7.22 4.63 -14.20
CA PHE A 130 7.53 3.48 -13.33
C PHE A 130 8.22 2.33 -14.08
N PHE A 131 8.95 2.64 -15.15
CA PHE A 131 9.49 1.62 -16.04
C PHE A 131 10.52 0.73 -15.32
N GLY A 132 10.32 -0.59 -15.40
CA GLY A 132 11.20 -1.60 -14.79
C GLY A 132 11.28 -1.56 -13.27
N LYS A 133 10.40 -0.80 -12.60
CA LYS A 133 10.34 -0.74 -11.14
C LYS A 133 9.53 -1.91 -10.59
N PRO A 134 10.05 -2.66 -9.59
CA PRO A 134 9.25 -3.63 -8.86
C PRO A 134 8.06 -2.95 -8.18
N ILE A 135 6.88 -3.55 -8.32
CA ILE A 135 5.62 -3.04 -7.79
C ILE A 135 4.99 -4.07 -6.86
N VAL A 136 4.58 -3.61 -5.68
CA VAL A 136 3.77 -4.40 -4.72
C VAL A 136 2.48 -3.66 -4.43
N PHE A 137 1.32 -4.24 -4.70
CA PHE A 137 0.02 -3.62 -4.36
C PHE A 137 -0.62 -4.22 -3.11
N CYS A 138 -1.51 -3.45 -2.47
CA CYS A 138 -2.40 -3.88 -1.39
C CYS A 138 -3.76 -3.16 -1.49
N GLY A 139 -4.83 -3.77 -0.97
CA GLY A 139 -6.17 -3.16 -0.96
C GLY A 139 -6.83 -3.07 -2.35
N VAL A 140 -6.36 -3.84 -3.33
CA VAL A 140 -6.92 -3.80 -4.69
C VAL A 140 -8.16 -4.68 -4.75
N ASN A 141 -9.32 -4.03 -4.86
CA ASN A 141 -10.61 -4.70 -5.02
C ASN A 141 -10.81 -5.17 -6.46
N GLY A 142 -11.44 -6.33 -6.65
CA GLY A 142 -11.77 -6.84 -7.99
C GLY A 142 -10.55 -7.24 -8.84
N PHE A 143 -9.43 -7.53 -8.19
CA PHE A 143 -8.21 -8.00 -8.84
C PHE A 143 -8.42 -9.36 -9.54
N SER A 144 -7.79 -9.53 -10.70
CA SER A 144 -7.66 -10.81 -11.40
C SER A 144 -6.20 -11.06 -11.75
N PRO A 145 -5.67 -12.29 -11.60
CA PRO A 145 -4.28 -12.61 -11.98
C PRO A 145 -3.92 -12.19 -13.41
N SER A 146 -4.89 -12.25 -14.33
CA SER A 146 -4.70 -11.81 -15.72
C SER A 146 -4.33 -10.33 -15.89
N GLN A 147 -4.56 -9.48 -14.88
CA GLN A 147 -4.18 -8.06 -14.91
C GLN A 147 -2.66 -7.86 -14.79
N ILE A 148 -1.96 -8.81 -14.16
CA ILE A 148 -0.51 -8.76 -13.97
C ILE A 148 0.25 -9.88 -14.67
N GLU A 149 -0.45 -10.84 -15.27
CA GLU A 149 0.16 -11.92 -16.07
C GLU A 149 1.23 -11.46 -17.07
N PRO A 150 1.12 -10.27 -17.70
CA PRO A 150 2.18 -9.77 -18.59
C PRO A 150 3.45 -9.24 -17.89
N PHE A 151 3.48 -9.14 -16.55
CA PHE A 151 4.54 -8.47 -15.81
C PHE A 151 5.15 -9.37 -14.72
N ASP A 152 6.46 -9.62 -14.82
CA ASP A 152 7.19 -10.45 -13.85
C ASP A 152 7.56 -9.72 -12.55
N ASP A 153 7.47 -8.40 -12.53
CA ASP A 153 7.91 -7.51 -11.44
C ASP A 153 6.75 -6.86 -10.68
N ILE A 154 5.52 -7.35 -10.88
CA ILE A 154 4.33 -6.88 -10.16
C ILE A 154 3.76 -8.03 -9.31
N THR A 155 3.55 -7.76 -8.04
CA THR A 155 2.88 -8.67 -7.11
C THR A 155 2.04 -7.89 -6.10
N GLY A 156 1.33 -8.57 -5.19
CA GLY A 156 0.57 -7.88 -4.18
C GLY A 156 -0.46 -8.72 -3.44
N VAL A 157 -1.24 -8.04 -2.62
CA VAL A 157 -2.34 -8.58 -1.82
C VAL A 157 -3.65 -7.98 -2.33
N ALA A 158 -4.45 -8.81 -2.99
CA ALA A 158 -5.78 -8.44 -3.46
C ALA A 158 -6.78 -8.40 -2.29
N GLU A 159 -7.71 -7.45 -2.36
CA GLU A 159 -8.85 -7.42 -1.45
C GLU A 159 -10.02 -8.20 -2.08
N THR A 160 -10.42 -9.28 -1.40
CA THR A 160 -11.55 -10.10 -1.83
C THR A 160 -12.52 -10.22 -0.65
N PRO A 161 -13.61 -9.44 -0.65
CA PRO A 161 -14.63 -9.53 0.37
C PRO A 161 -15.30 -10.91 0.39
N ALA A 162 -15.45 -11.49 1.57
CA ALA A 162 -15.99 -12.84 1.76
C ALA A 162 -17.53 -12.83 1.93
N LEU A 163 -18.30 -12.24 0.98
CA LEU A 163 -19.76 -12.03 1.13
C LEU A 163 -20.52 -13.31 1.43
N VAL A 164 -20.20 -14.38 0.71
CA VAL A 164 -20.90 -15.66 0.86
C VAL A 164 -20.74 -16.16 2.30
N ASP A 165 -19.52 -16.08 2.84
CA ASP A 165 -19.22 -16.49 4.20
C ASP A 165 -19.87 -15.54 5.23
N THR A 166 -19.84 -14.23 4.99
CA THR A 166 -20.55 -13.24 5.83
C THR A 166 -22.06 -13.51 5.86
N LEU A 167 -22.70 -13.75 4.72
CA LEU A 167 -24.13 -14.04 4.66
C LEU A 167 -24.47 -15.38 5.32
N ASN A 168 -23.67 -16.42 5.11
CA ASN A 168 -23.82 -17.69 5.81
C ASN A 168 -23.71 -17.51 7.33
N LEU A 169 -22.72 -16.74 7.79
CA LEU A 169 -22.51 -16.45 9.21
C LEU A 169 -23.70 -15.69 9.79
N ILE A 170 -24.23 -14.69 9.09
CA ILE A 170 -25.43 -13.96 9.50
C ILE A 170 -26.62 -14.91 9.67
N GLN A 171 -26.83 -15.85 8.74
CA GLN A 171 -27.92 -16.82 8.86
C GLN A 171 -27.73 -17.79 10.03
N GLN A 172 -26.49 -18.15 10.37
CA GLN A 172 -26.18 -19.00 11.52
C GLN A 172 -26.40 -18.28 12.86
N LEU A 173 -25.92 -17.04 12.97
CA LEU A 173 -26.02 -16.24 14.21
C LEU A 173 -27.41 -15.64 14.42
N HIS A 174 -28.14 -15.35 13.33
CA HIS A 174 -29.43 -14.69 13.35
C HIS A 174 -30.46 -15.40 12.45
N PRO A 175 -30.90 -16.62 12.81
CA PRO A 175 -31.77 -17.46 11.97
C PRO A 175 -33.15 -16.84 11.67
N GLN A 176 -33.58 -15.86 12.46
CA GLN A 176 -34.81 -15.09 12.25
C GLN A 176 -34.70 -14.04 11.12
N VAL A 177 -33.49 -13.71 10.66
CA VAL A 177 -33.26 -12.72 9.62
C VAL A 177 -33.82 -13.23 8.29
N LYS A 178 -34.59 -12.37 7.62
CA LYS A 178 -35.20 -12.63 6.32
C LYS A 178 -34.83 -11.59 5.28
N GLU A 179 -34.21 -10.49 5.69
CA GLU A 179 -33.88 -9.40 4.80
C GLU A 179 -32.53 -8.79 5.14
N ILE A 180 -31.71 -8.62 4.11
CA ILE A 180 -30.41 -7.95 4.17
C ILE A 180 -30.58 -6.56 3.55
N VAL A 181 -30.37 -5.53 4.36
CA VAL A 181 -30.39 -4.14 3.93
C VAL A 181 -28.95 -3.71 3.68
N ILE A 182 -28.65 -3.28 2.47
CA ILE A 182 -27.30 -2.95 2.00
C ILE A 182 -27.24 -1.45 1.74
N ALA A 183 -26.41 -0.73 2.47
CA ALA A 183 -26.22 0.71 2.32
C ALA A 183 -24.83 1.03 1.77
N GLY A 184 -24.73 2.07 0.95
CA GLY A 184 -23.44 2.53 0.44
C GLY A 184 -23.58 3.54 -0.69
N THR A 185 -22.58 3.60 -1.56
CA THR A 185 -22.62 4.46 -2.75
C THR A 185 -22.09 3.72 -3.97
N THR A 186 -22.74 3.97 -5.11
CA THR A 186 -22.33 3.45 -6.42
C THR A 186 -21.73 4.54 -7.30
N LYS A 187 -21.50 5.75 -6.76
CA LYS A 187 -21.01 6.91 -7.50
C LYS A 187 -19.49 6.89 -7.75
N GLY A 188 -18.76 5.99 -7.09
CA GLY A 188 -17.32 5.81 -7.27
C GLY A 188 -16.97 4.37 -7.69
N PRO A 189 -15.78 4.16 -8.27
CA PRO A 189 -15.38 2.86 -8.82
C PRO A 189 -15.40 1.75 -7.77
N THR A 190 -14.76 1.95 -6.61
CA THR A 190 -14.74 0.95 -5.52
C THR A 190 -16.14 0.60 -5.03
N GLY A 191 -16.97 1.59 -4.70
CA GLY A 191 -18.33 1.33 -4.22
C GLY A 191 -19.24 0.70 -5.28
N LYS A 192 -18.98 0.94 -6.57
CA LYS A 192 -19.66 0.23 -7.66
C LYS A 192 -19.24 -1.24 -7.73
N LEU A 193 -17.93 -1.53 -7.61
CA LEU A 193 -17.42 -2.91 -7.58
C LEU A 193 -17.99 -3.68 -6.37
N ASN A 194 -17.99 -3.08 -5.19
CA ASN A 194 -18.55 -3.70 -3.98
C ASN A 194 -20.05 -3.97 -4.15
N PHE A 195 -20.81 -3.01 -4.68
CA PHE A 195 -22.22 -3.22 -5.00
C PHE A 195 -22.43 -4.38 -5.98
N ASP A 196 -21.63 -4.48 -7.04
CA ASP A 196 -21.75 -5.55 -8.03
C ASP A 196 -21.46 -6.94 -7.43
N GLN A 197 -20.56 -7.03 -6.44
CA GLN A 197 -20.32 -8.26 -5.68
C GLN A 197 -21.55 -8.67 -4.86
N PHE A 198 -22.25 -7.72 -4.24
CA PHE A 198 -23.51 -8.02 -3.56
C PHE A 198 -24.55 -8.55 -4.55
N VAL A 199 -24.78 -7.84 -5.65
CA VAL A 199 -25.75 -8.23 -6.68
C VAL A 199 -25.46 -9.62 -7.24
N SER A 200 -24.19 -9.95 -7.49
CA SER A 200 -23.81 -11.28 -8.01
C SER A 200 -23.95 -12.40 -6.97
N THR A 201 -23.94 -12.05 -5.68
CA THR A 201 -24.09 -13.00 -4.57
C THR A 201 -25.56 -13.28 -4.22
N GLU A 202 -26.47 -12.32 -4.42
CA GLU A 202 -27.91 -12.49 -4.08
C GLU A 202 -28.55 -13.79 -4.57
N PRO A 203 -28.32 -14.26 -5.82
CA PRO A 203 -28.93 -15.48 -6.34
C PRO A 203 -28.56 -16.75 -5.56
N LEU A 204 -27.46 -16.74 -4.81
CA LEU A 204 -27.02 -17.85 -3.96
C LEU A 204 -27.86 -17.96 -2.67
N PHE A 205 -28.64 -16.91 -2.33
CA PHE A 205 -29.44 -16.82 -1.11
C PHE A 205 -30.92 -16.50 -1.40
N PRO A 206 -31.64 -17.35 -2.17
CA PRO A 206 -33.03 -17.08 -2.58
C PRO A 206 -34.03 -16.96 -1.41
N GLN A 207 -33.66 -17.43 -0.22
CA GLN A 207 -34.41 -17.33 1.03
C GLN A 207 -34.33 -15.95 1.69
N LEU A 208 -33.38 -15.10 1.28
CA LEU A 208 -33.18 -13.76 1.80
C LEU A 208 -33.75 -12.74 0.81
N LYS A 209 -34.42 -11.72 1.34
CA LYS A 209 -34.74 -10.51 0.58
C LYS A 209 -33.56 -9.56 0.68
N PHE A 210 -33.21 -8.89 -0.42
CA PHE A 210 -32.19 -7.85 -0.42
C PHE A 210 -32.84 -6.48 -0.68
N THR A 211 -32.36 -5.44 0.00
CA THR A 211 -32.83 -4.06 -0.19
C THR A 211 -31.66 -3.10 -0.15
N TYR A 212 -31.60 -2.19 -1.13
CA TYR A 212 -30.46 -1.30 -1.30
C TYR A 212 -30.79 0.15 -0.93
N LEU A 213 -30.00 0.72 -0.02
CA LEU A 213 -30.04 2.11 0.42
C LEU A 213 -28.81 2.87 -0.11
N ASN A 214 -28.70 2.95 -1.44
CA ASN A 214 -27.54 3.53 -2.10
C ASN A 214 -27.67 5.05 -2.30
N ASN A 215 -26.53 5.73 -2.29
CA ASN A 215 -26.37 7.13 -2.70
C ASN A 215 -27.13 8.15 -1.83
N MET A 216 -27.42 7.78 -0.59
CA MET A 216 -27.98 8.67 0.43
C MET A 216 -26.88 9.45 1.14
N PHE A 217 -27.20 10.66 1.60
CA PHE A 217 -26.38 11.32 2.60
C PHE A 217 -26.55 10.63 3.97
N MET A 218 -25.53 10.67 4.80
CA MET A 218 -25.53 10.00 6.11
C MET A 218 -26.77 10.37 6.93
N GLU A 219 -27.19 11.64 6.95
CA GLU A 219 -28.34 12.10 7.70
C GLU A 219 -29.68 11.48 7.24
N ASP A 220 -29.80 11.16 5.95
CA ASP A 220 -30.98 10.49 5.41
C ASP A 220 -30.91 8.98 5.63
N LEU A 221 -29.72 8.40 5.50
CA LEU A 221 -29.49 7.00 5.83
C LEU A 221 -29.83 6.72 7.30
N LEU A 222 -29.42 7.58 8.24
CA LEU A 222 -29.72 7.44 9.66
C LEU A 222 -31.23 7.38 9.94
N LYS A 223 -32.06 8.08 9.15
CA LYS A 223 -33.53 8.01 9.26
C LYS A 223 -34.10 6.71 8.73
N GLN A 224 -33.49 6.13 7.69
CA GLN A 224 -33.92 4.84 7.14
C GLN A 224 -33.54 3.70 8.09
N VAL A 225 -32.29 3.71 8.58
CA VAL A 225 -31.76 2.61 9.40
C VAL A 225 -32.36 2.56 10.80
N SER A 226 -32.89 3.67 11.32
CA SER A 226 -33.60 3.70 12.61
C SER A 226 -34.96 3.00 12.58
N GLY A 227 -35.53 2.82 11.37
CA GLY A 227 -36.77 2.08 11.15
C GLY A 227 -36.57 0.57 10.93
N LEU A 228 -35.33 0.06 10.98
CA LEU A 228 -35.06 -1.35 10.74
C LEU A 228 -35.67 -2.24 11.83
N LYS A 229 -36.10 -3.43 11.43
CA LYS A 229 -36.80 -4.42 12.25
C LYS A 229 -35.87 -5.57 12.62
N GLN A 230 -36.14 -6.26 13.73
CA GLN A 230 -35.29 -7.33 14.27
C GLN A 230 -34.99 -8.51 13.32
N ASN A 231 -35.79 -8.67 12.26
CA ASN A 231 -35.58 -9.67 11.20
C ASN A 231 -34.77 -9.14 10.00
N GLN A 232 -34.17 -7.97 10.14
CA GLN A 232 -33.32 -7.31 9.15
C GLN A 232 -31.89 -7.17 9.70
N VAL A 233 -30.91 -7.18 8.80
CA VAL A 233 -29.50 -6.86 9.09
C VAL A 233 -29.04 -5.76 8.15
N LEU A 234 -28.24 -4.83 8.66
CA LEU A 234 -27.63 -3.77 7.87
C LEU A 234 -26.17 -4.11 7.55
N LEU A 235 -25.85 -4.15 6.25
CA LEU A 235 -24.48 -4.21 5.72
C LEU A 235 -24.15 -2.90 5.01
N VAL A 236 -22.89 -2.49 5.06
CA VAL A 236 -22.40 -1.24 4.44
C VAL A 236 -21.28 -1.54 3.47
N HIS A 237 -21.38 -1.16 2.20
CA HIS A 237 -20.37 -1.53 1.20
C HIS A 237 -19.46 -0.38 0.71
N ALA A 238 -19.66 0.82 1.24
CA ALA A 238 -18.82 1.99 0.93
C ALA A 238 -19.04 3.13 1.94
N ALA A 239 -18.03 4.01 2.06
CA ALA A 239 -18.11 5.24 2.86
C ALA A 239 -19.16 6.22 2.32
N PHE A 240 -19.73 7.01 3.23
CA PHE A 240 -20.83 7.95 2.95
C PHE A 240 -20.36 9.40 2.98
N LYS A 241 -21.19 10.27 2.40
CA LYS A 241 -21.03 11.73 2.55
C LYS A 241 -22.10 12.31 3.46
N ASP A 242 -21.74 13.36 4.19
CA ASP A 242 -22.73 14.23 4.84
C ASP A 242 -23.42 15.16 3.81
N ARG A 243 -24.46 15.89 4.22
CA ARG A 243 -25.15 16.86 3.35
C ARG A 243 -24.29 18.04 2.92
N LYS A 244 -23.15 18.27 3.58
CA LYS A 244 -22.16 19.29 3.20
C LYS A 244 -21.18 18.75 2.14
N GLY A 245 -21.28 17.46 1.80
CA GLY A 245 -20.45 16.81 0.81
C GLY A 245 -19.13 16.24 1.36
N HIS A 246 -18.90 16.31 2.68
CA HIS A 246 -17.73 15.73 3.31
C HIS A 246 -17.83 14.22 3.32
N LEU A 247 -16.76 13.54 2.90
CA LEU A 247 -16.63 12.11 3.07
C LEU A 247 -16.40 11.80 4.55
N LEU A 248 -17.15 10.84 5.08
CA LEU A 248 -16.99 10.34 6.44
C LEU A 248 -16.08 9.11 6.43
N ASP A 249 -15.22 9.01 7.43
CA ASP A 249 -14.41 7.83 7.67
C ASP A 249 -15.30 6.59 7.99
N PHE A 250 -14.81 5.38 7.75
CA PHE A 250 -15.55 4.15 8.06
C PHE A 250 -15.86 4.02 9.54
N THR A 251 -14.94 4.42 10.41
CA THR A 251 -15.12 4.40 11.86
C THR A 251 -16.25 5.33 12.26
N ASP A 252 -16.30 6.54 11.71
CA ASP A 252 -17.37 7.51 11.96
C ASP A 252 -18.71 7.01 11.44
N CYS A 253 -18.73 6.44 10.23
CA CYS A 253 -19.93 5.84 9.64
C CYS A 253 -20.46 4.71 10.53
N ALA A 254 -19.58 3.81 10.96
CA ALA A 254 -19.91 2.67 11.82
C ALA A 254 -20.50 3.13 13.15
N GLN A 255 -19.88 4.13 13.79
CA GLN A 255 -20.38 4.68 15.04
C GLN A 255 -21.76 5.31 14.90
N LEU A 256 -21.98 6.12 13.86
CA LEU A 256 -23.26 6.78 13.60
C LEU A 256 -24.37 5.76 13.31
N LEU A 257 -24.09 4.78 12.45
CA LEU A 257 -25.05 3.75 12.06
C LEU A 257 -25.41 2.83 13.23
N ARG A 258 -24.42 2.40 14.02
CA ARG A 258 -24.65 1.59 15.22
C ARG A 258 -25.50 2.31 16.26
N LYS A 259 -25.37 3.63 16.37
CA LYS A 259 -26.14 4.43 17.33
C LYS A 259 -27.59 4.65 16.91
N ALA A 260 -27.85 4.66 15.59
CA ALA A 260 -29.18 4.87 15.04
C ALA A 260 -29.95 3.58 14.77
N SER A 261 -29.27 2.50 14.41
CA SER A 261 -29.89 1.23 14.05
C SER A 261 -30.23 0.39 15.29
N PRO A 262 -31.46 -0.14 15.40
CA PRO A 262 -31.83 -1.05 16.48
C PRO A 262 -31.36 -2.50 16.21
N VAL A 263 -30.80 -2.79 15.03
CA VAL A 263 -30.39 -4.14 14.62
C VAL A 263 -28.87 -4.31 14.61
N HIS A 264 -28.42 -5.56 14.47
CA HIS A 264 -27.00 -5.86 14.31
C HIS A 264 -26.45 -5.16 13.06
N PHE A 265 -25.28 -4.55 13.24
CA PHE A 265 -24.56 -3.80 12.23
C PHE A 265 -23.20 -4.46 12.04
N ASP A 266 -22.91 -4.84 10.80
CA ASP A 266 -21.60 -5.35 10.41
C ASP A 266 -21.01 -4.41 9.35
N PRO A 267 -19.93 -3.67 9.65
CA PRO A 267 -19.18 -2.99 8.62
C PRO A 267 -18.51 -4.06 7.76
N TYR A 268 -18.94 -4.14 6.51
CA TYR A 268 -18.35 -4.99 5.48
C TYR A 268 -16.84 -4.78 5.29
N GLU A 269 -16.32 -3.61 5.68
CA GLU A 269 -14.91 -3.20 5.56
C GLU A 269 -14.16 -3.26 6.90
N ASN A 270 -14.51 -4.19 7.78
CA ASN A 270 -13.66 -4.48 8.94
C ASN A 270 -12.48 -5.36 8.51
N PHE A 271 -11.33 -4.70 8.42
CA PHE A 271 -9.99 -5.28 8.31
C PHE A 271 -9.57 -6.06 9.56
#